data_AF-A0A318VKE4-F1
#
_entry.id   AF-A0A318VKE4-F1
#
_cell.length_a   1.000
_cell.length_b   1.000
_cell.length_c   1.000
_cell.angle_alpha   90.00
_cell.angle_beta   90.00
_cell.angle_gamma   90.00
#
_symmetry.space_group_name_H-M   'P 1'
#
loop_
_entity.id
_entity.type
_entity.pdbx_description
1 polymer ?
#
loop_
_entity_poly.entity_id
_entity_poly.type
_entity_poly.pdbx_seq_one_letter_code
_entity_poly.pdbx_strand_id
1 'polypeptide(L)'
;PGVMPGGGPARYVQVAGTDIRIGFITPISQHFCDTCNRVRLSVDGTIHTCLGNEHSLALRPRLRDGCSDAELEEAILEAIALKPERHEFNERPEKVMRFMSMTGG
;
A
#
# COMPACT_ATOMS: atom_id res chain seq x y z
N PRO A 1 -1.97 3.68 23.29
CA PRO A 1 -1.90 4.02 21.85
C PRO A 1 -2.90 3.19 21.03
N GLY A 2 -4.07 3.76 20.74
CA GLY A 2 -5.10 3.10 19.93
C GLY A 2 -4.84 3.32 18.44
N VAL A 3 -4.73 2.23 17.68
CA VAL A 3 -4.86 2.28 16.22
C VAL A 3 -6.35 2.33 15.94
N MET A 4 -6.86 3.41 15.35
CA MET A 4 -8.27 3.47 14.96
C MET A 4 -8.45 2.72 13.63
N PRO A 5 -9.35 1.71 13.57
CA PRO A 5 -9.72 1.10 12.30
C PRO A 5 -10.19 2.19 11.31
N GLY A 6 -9.55 2.27 10.14
CA GLY A 6 -9.85 3.27 9.10
C GLY A 6 -9.04 4.58 9.15
N GLY A 7 -8.35 4.90 10.25
CA GLY A 7 -7.62 6.17 10.43
C GLY A 7 -6.17 6.20 9.90
N GLY A 8 -5.70 5.11 9.29
CA GLY A 8 -4.30 4.97 8.90
C GLY A 8 -3.39 4.49 10.05
N PRO A 9 -2.09 4.29 9.78
CA PRO A 9 -1.18 3.57 10.68
C PRO A 9 -0.67 4.40 11.88
N ALA A 10 -1.17 5.62 12.05
CA ALA A 10 -0.70 6.52 13.08
C ALA A 10 -1.05 5.99 14.48
N ARG A 11 -0.06 5.98 15.37
CA ARG A 11 -0.24 5.72 16.80
C ARG A 11 -0.34 7.06 17.52
N TYR A 12 -1.48 7.30 18.16
CA TYR A 12 -1.75 8.59 18.79
C TYR A 12 -1.35 8.63 20.28
N VAL A 13 -0.83 9.78 20.70
CA VAL A 13 -0.61 10.17 22.10
C VAL A 13 -1.35 11.48 22.38
N GLN A 14 -1.81 11.67 23.61
CA GLN A 14 -2.47 12.90 24.05
C GLN A 14 -1.50 13.75 24.88
N VAL A 15 -1.47 15.05 24.62
CA VAL A 15 -0.66 15.99 25.41
C VAL A 15 -1.34 16.24 26.75
N ALA A 16 -0.60 15.99 27.84
CA ALA A 16 -1.13 16.05 29.20
C ALA A 16 -1.79 17.41 29.51
N GLY A 17 -2.99 17.38 30.09
CA GLY A 17 -3.76 18.58 30.41
C GLY A 17 -4.44 19.27 29.22
N THR A 18 -4.44 18.65 28.03
CA THR A 18 -5.11 19.20 26.83
C THR A 18 -5.85 18.11 26.06
N ASP A 19 -6.75 18.50 25.16
CA ASP A 19 -7.42 17.57 24.22
C ASP A 19 -6.61 17.35 22.92
N ILE A 20 -5.39 17.88 22.84
CA ILE A 20 -4.52 17.78 21.66
C ILE A 20 -3.98 16.35 21.54
N ARG A 21 -4.10 15.78 20.34
CA ARG A 21 -3.57 14.46 19.98
C ARG A 21 -2.50 14.58 18.90
N ILE A 22 -1.37 13.91 19.10
CA ILE A 22 -0.27 13.83 18.14
C ILE A 22 -0.15 12.38 17.65
N GLY A 23 -0.14 12.19 16.34
CA GLY A 23 0.01 10.88 15.71
C GLY A 23 1.42 10.65 15.19
N PHE A 24 2.00 9.49 15.51
CA PHE A 24 3.31 9.07 14.99
C PHE A 24 3.14 7.90 14.02
N ILE A 25 3.77 8.00 12.85
CA ILE A 25 3.84 6.91 11.87
C ILE A 25 5.30 6.47 11.79
N THR A 26 5.55 5.18 12.00
CA THR A 26 6.91 4.60 12.11
C THR A 26 7.11 3.54 11.04
N PRO A 27 7.14 3.92 9.74
CA PRO A 27 7.05 2.96 8.63
C PRO A 27 8.26 2.02 8.54
N ILE A 28 9.40 2.42 9.09
CA ILE A 28 10.64 1.63 9.04
C ILE A 28 10.82 0.81 10.33
N SER A 29 10.81 1.45 11.49
CA SER A 29 11.14 0.81 12.77
C SER A 29 10.01 -0.04 13.37
N GLN A 30 8.75 0.28 13.08
CA GLN A 30 7.57 -0.48 13.50
C GLN A 30 6.55 -0.46 12.37
N HIS A 31 6.86 -1.18 11.29
CA HIS A 31 6.01 -1.26 10.12
C HIS A 31 4.61 -1.79 10.45
N PHE A 32 3.62 -1.41 9.64
CA PHE A 32 2.21 -1.74 9.81
C PHE A 32 1.67 -2.65 8.69
N CYS A 33 2.57 -3.32 7.95
CA CYS A 33 2.24 -4.12 6.77
C CYS A 33 1.20 -5.21 7.05
N ASP A 34 1.24 -5.83 8.23
CA ASP A 34 0.35 -6.90 8.67
C ASP A 34 -1.14 -6.48 8.69
N THR A 35 -1.39 -5.18 8.84
CA THR A 35 -2.74 -4.59 8.82
C THR A 35 -2.99 -3.76 7.56
N CYS A 36 -2.04 -3.71 6.63
CA CYS A 36 -2.13 -2.90 5.43
C CYS A 36 -3.10 -3.53 4.43
N ASN A 37 -4.27 -2.93 4.26
CA ASN A 37 -5.30 -3.33 3.31
C ASN A 37 -5.31 -2.51 2.02
N ARG A 38 -4.20 -1.82 1.70
CA ARG A 38 -4.11 -0.92 0.54
C ARG A 38 -3.41 -1.56 -0.65
N VAL A 39 -3.92 -1.26 -1.84
CA VAL A 39 -3.27 -1.35 -3.15
C VAL A 39 -3.49 -0.01 -3.85
N ARG A 40 -2.70 0.32 -4.88
CA ARG A 40 -2.82 1.59 -5.60
C ARG A 40 -2.96 1.37 -7.09
N LEU A 41 -3.86 2.11 -7.73
CA LEU A 41 -3.95 2.21 -9.18
C LEU A 41 -3.25 3.50 -9.62
N SER A 42 -2.22 3.37 -10.44
CA SER A 42 -1.49 4.51 -11.01
C SER A 42 -2.24 5.13 -12.19
N VAL A 43 -1.79 6.30 -12.64
CA VAL A 43 -2.41 7.08 -13.73
C VAL A 43 -2.31 6.40 -15.10
N ASP A 44 -1.31 5.55 -15.31
CA ASP A 44 -1.18 4.70 -16.51
C ASP A 44 -2.09 3.46 -16.44
N GLY A 45 -2.77 3.23 -15.32
CA GLY A 45 -3.70 2.12 -15.12
C GLY A 45 -3.00 0.82 -14.70
N THR A 46 -1.95 0.94 -13.91
CA THR A 46 -1.19 -0.17 -13.33
C THR A 46 -1.53 -0.30 -11.84
N ILE A 47 -1.91 -1.49 -11.39
CA ILE A 47 -2.04 -1.79 -9.96
C ILE A 47 -0.65 -2.03 -9.39
N HIS A 48 -0.33 -1.34 -8.31
CA HIS A 48 0.81 -1.63 -7.43
C HIS A 48 0.29 -2.22 -6.11
N THR A 49 0.79 -3.41 -5.76
CA THR A 49 0.28 -4.19 -4.61
C THR A 49 0.91 -3.74 -3.29
N CYS A 50 2.10 -3.13 -3.35
CA CYS A 50 2.82 -2.59 -2.21
C CYS A 50 3.68 -1.38 -2.64
N LEU A 51 3.92 -0.46 -1.72
CA LEU A 51 4.84 0.66 -1.95
C LEU A 51 6.31 0.23 -1.91
N GLY A 52 6.62 -0.80 -1.13
CA GLY A 52 7.98 -1.30 -0.95
C GLY A 52 8.32 -2.54 -1.79
N ASN A 53 7.63 -2.73 -2.91
CA ASN A 53 7.85 -3.84 -3.83
C ASN A 53 7.42 -3.46 -5.26
N GLU A 54 7.95 -4.15 -6.27
CA GLU A 54 7.69 -3.90 -7.70
C GLU A 54 6.58 -4.76 -8.31
N HIS A 55 6.01 -5.72 -7.57
CA HIS A 55 4.84 -6.48 -8.02
C HIS A 55 3.72 -5.53 -8.45
N SER A 56 3.33 -5.67 -9.71
CA SER A 56 2.36 -4.81 -10.35
C SER A 56 1.63 -5.51 -11.49
N LEU A 57 0.47 -5.00 -11.85
CA LEU A 57 -0.39 -5.52 -12.91
C LEU A 57 -0.93 -4.39 -13.78
N ALA A 58 -0.65 -4.41 -15.08
CA ALA A 58 -1.22 -3.46 -16.03
C ALA A 58 -2.69 -3.83 -16.31
N LEU A 59 -3.64 -3.12 -15.70
CA LEU A 59 -5.06 -3.34 -15.92
C LEU A 59 -5.59 -2.66 -17.19
N ARG A 60 -5.04 -1.49 -17.52
CA ARG A 60 -5.53 -0.69 -18.66
C ARG A 60 -5.58 -1.44 -19.99
N PRO A 61 -4.58 -2.26 -20.39
CA PRO A 61 -4.67 -3.07 -21.60
C PRO A 61 -5.85 -4.05 -21.54
N ARG A 62 -5.98 -4.83 -20.45
CA ARG A 62 -7.07 -5.82 -20.28
C ARG A 62 -8.46 -5.19 -20.42
N LEU A 63 -8.67 -4.03 -19.78
CA LEU A 63 -9.91 -3.28 -19.88
C LEU A 63 -10.19 -2.77 -21.30
N ARG A 64 -9.14 -2.36 -22.04
CA ARG A 64 -9.27 -1.87 -23.41
C ARG A 64 -9.49 -2.98 -24.43
N ASP A 65 -8.99 -4.17 -24.13
CA ASP A 65 -9.18 -5.38 -24.92
C ASP A 65 -10.58 -6.00 -24.69
N GLY A 66 -11.36 -5.43 -23.76
CA GLY A 66 -12.75 -5.81 -23.53
C GLY A 66 -12.92 -7.04 -22.63
N CYS A 67 -12.01 -7.24 -21.66
CA CYS A 67 -12.16 -8.32 -20.69
C CYS A 67 -13.52 -8.23 -19.96
N SER A 68 -14.08 -9.39 -19.63
CA SER A 68 -15.27 -9.52 -18.78
C SER A 68 -14.96 -9.13 -17.33
N ASP A 69 -16.02 -8.85 -16.55
CA ASP A 69 -15.89 -8.55 -15.12
C ASP A 69 -15.25 -9.72 -14.34
N ALA A 70 -15.53 -10.97 -14.74
CA ALA A 70 -14.95 -12.16 -14.12
C ALA A 70 -13.44 -12.26 -14.36
N GLU A 71 -12.99 -12.02 -15.59
CA GLU A 71 -11.56 -11.99 -15.93
C GLU A 71 -10.85 -10.82 -15.24
N LEU A 72 -11.52 -9.69 -15.07
CA LEU A 72 -11.00 -8.54 -14.34
C LEU A 72 -10.87 -8.84 -12.83
N GLU A 73 -11.88 -9.46 -12.24
CA GLU A 73 -11.87 -9.88 -10.84
C GLU A 73 -10.72 -10.86 -10.56
N GLU A 74 -10.60 -11.91 -11.38
CA GLU A 74 -9.52 -12.89 -11.28
C GLU A 74 -8.15 -12.22 -11.37
N ALA A 75 -7.96 -11.32 -12.34
CA ALA A 75 -6.72 -10.55 -12.49
C ALA A 75 -6.35 -9.75 -11.23
N ILE A 76 -7.33 -9.10 -10.62
CA ILE A 76 -7.13 -8.30 -9.41
C ILE A 76 -6.79 -9.20 -8.22
N LEU A 77 -7.47 -10.33 -8.08
CA LEU A 77 -7.20 -11.30 -7.01
C LEU A 77 -5.80 -11.90 -7.14
N GLU A 78 -5.38 -12.27 -8.36
CA GLU A 78 -4.02 -12.73 -8.65
C GLU A 78 -2.97 -11.68 -8.27
N ALA A 79 -3.20 -10.42 -8.65
CA ALA A 79 -2.30 -9.33 -8.28
C ALA A 79 -2.23 -9.15 -6.75
N ILE A 80 -3.37 -9.16 -6.06
CA ILE A 80 -3.42 -9.02 -4.59
C ILE A 80 -2.70 -10.20 -3.91
N ALA A 81 -2.79 -11.42 -4.45
CA ALA A 81 -2.10 -12.58 -3.91
C ALA A 81 -0.56 -12.45 -3.96
N LEU A 82 -0.03 -11.63 -4.88
CA LEU A 82 1.40 -11.29 -4.95
C LEU A 82 1.82 -10.19 -3.97
N LYS A 83 0.90 -9.66 -3.16
CA LYS A 83 1.24 -8.67 -2.14
C LYS A 83 2.16 -9.32 -1.09
N PRO A 84 3.36 -8.78 -0.86
CA PRO A 84 4.27 -9.32 0.14
C PRO A 84 3.71 -9.12 1.55
N GLU A 85 4.07 -10.02 2.46
CA GLU A 85 3.76 -9.94 3.89
C GLU A 85 4.23 -8.60 4.50
N ARG A 86 5.44 -8.16 4.12
CA ARG A 86 6.01 -6.87 4.51
C ARG A 86 6.98 -6.34 3.46
N HIS A 87 7.26 -5.04 3.51
CA HIS A 87 8.38 -4.46 2.77
C HIS A 87 9.72 -4.77 3.45
N GLU A 88 10.81 -4.76 2.67
CA GLU A 88 12.19 -5.02 3.14
C GLU A 88 13.07 -3.78 2.92
N PHE A 89 12.59 -2.59 3.30
CA PHE A 89 13.30 -1.33 3.03
C PHE A 89 14.71 -1.26 3.61
N ASN A 90 14.97 -1.91 4.74
CA ASN A 90 16.30 -1.91 5.37
C ASN A 90 17.20 -3.01 4.80
N GLU A 91 16.61 -4.17 4.51
CA GLU A 91 17.32 -5.39 4.14
C GLU A 91 17.65 -5.45 2.65
N ARG A 92 16.79 -4.88 1.82
CA ARG A 92 16.88 -4.91 0.34
C ARG A 92 16.41 -3.58 -0.25
N PRO A 93 17.12 -2.47 -0.02
CA PRO A 93 16.73 -1.15 -0.54
C PRO A 93 16.63 -1.11 -2.08
N GLU A 94 17.36 -1.99 -2.78
CA GLU A 94 17.34 -2.13 -4.24
C GLU A 94 16.04 -2.75 -4.79
N LYS A 95 15.22 -3.39 -3.95
CA LYS A 95 13.94 -3.98 -4.39
C LYS A 95 12.91 -2.94 -4.81
N VAL A 96 13.18 -1.66 -4.60
CA VAL A 96 12.28 -0.56 -4.97
C VAL A 96 13.05 0.41 -5.84
N MET A 97 12.96 0.21 -7.16
CA MET A 97 13.57 1.08 -8.16
C MET A 97 12.66 2.26 -8.51
N ARG A 98 11.40 2.21 -8.05
CA ARG A 98 10.39 3.23 -8.25
C ARG A 98 10.37 4.27 -7.12
N PHE A 99 10.41 5.56 -7.48
CA PHE A 99 10.19 6.64 -6.51
C PHE A 99 8.74 6.62 -5.99
N MET A 100 8.55 6.78 -4.68
CA MET A 100 7.21 6.75 -4.05
C MET A 100 6.25 7.82 -4.62
N SER A 101 6.80 8.94 -5.09
CA SER A 101 6.05 9.99 -5.79
C SER A 101 5.33 9.50 -7.04
N MET A 102 5.89 8.51 -7.75
CA MET A 102 5.27 7.91 -8.95
C MET A 102 4.01 7.12 -8.61
N THR A 103 3.86 6.68 -7.36
CA THR A 103 2.69 5.95 -6.87
C THR A 103 1.74 6.81 -6.04
N GLY A 104 1.90 8.13 -6.06
CA GLY A 104 1.01 9.06 -5.35
C GLY A 104 1.33 9.26 -3.86
N GLY A 105 2.58 9.05 -3.43
CA GLY A 105 3.08 9.48 -2.11
C GLY A 105 3.44 8.37 -1.16
#